data_AF-A0A417YF49-F1
#
_entry.id   AF-A0A417YF49-F1
#
_cell.length_a   1.000
_cell.length_b   1.000
_cell.length_c   1.000
_cell.angle_alpha   90.00
_cell.angle_beta   90.00
_cell.angle_gamma   90.00
#
_symmetry.space_group_name_H-M   'P 1'
#
loop_
_entity.id
_entity.type
_entity.pdbx_description
1 polymer ?
#
loop_
_entity_poly.entity_id
_entity_poly.type
_entity_poly.pdbx_seq_one_letter_code
_entity_poly.pdbx_strand_id
1 'polypeptide(L)' 'MNSLKHLSDELLEESLRKAIKLKLDQDFCTTLKNEIKERAERGEKFTHTKDAKNIYKK' A
#
# COMPACT_ATOMS: atom_id res chain seq x y z
N MET A 1 -11.88 -10.33 -6.64
CA MET A 1 -10.50 -10.87 -6.51
C MET A 1 -10.04 -10.70 -5.07
N ASN A 2 -9.94 -11.80 -4.32
CA ASN A 2 -9.19 -11.83 -3.05
C ASN A 2 -7.70 -11.95 -3.42
N SER A 3 -6.74 -11.19 -2.92
CA SER A 3 -6.68 -9.91 -2.23
C SER A 3 -5.18 -9.58 -2.25
N LEU A 4 -4.75 -8.56 -3.00
CA LEU A 4 -3.34 -8.14 -3.06
C LEU A 4 -2.74 -7.86 -1.67
N LYS A 5 -3.58 -7.76 -0.64
CA LYS A 5 -3.24 -7.61 0.79
C LYS A 5 -2.29 -8.68 1.33
N HIS A 6 -2.16 -9.84 0.69
CA HIS A 6 -1.23 -10.90 1.15
C HIS A 6 0.18 -10.77 0.57
N LEU A 7 0.38 -9.93 -0.44
CA LEU A 7 1.71 -9.69 -1.00
C LEU A 7 2.51 -8.77 -0.07
N SER A 8 3.83 -8.98 0.01
CA SER A 8 4.73 -8.01 0.62
C SER A 8 4.80 -6.72 -0.20
N ASP A 9 5.20 -5.62 0.43
CA ASP A 9 5.33 -4.33 -0.25
C ASP A 9 6.36 -4.39 -1.38
N GLU A 10 7.49 -5.07 -1.12
CA GLU A 10 8.54 -5.31 -2.13
C GLU A 10 8.00 -6.07 -3.36
N LEU A 11 7.19 -7.11 -3.14
CA LEU A 11 6.61 -7.88 -4.22
C LEU A 11 5.54 -7.09 -4.99
N LEU A 12 4.79 -6.22 -4.32
CA LEU A 12 3.83 -5.31 -4.96
C LEU A 12 4.52 -4.29 -5.88
N GLU A 13 5.60 -3.67 -5.40
CA GLU A 13 6.38 -2.72 -6.19
C GLU A 13 7.06 -3.39 -7.38
N GLU A 14 7.67 -4.57 -7.19
CA GLU A 14 8.30 -5.32 -8.27
C GLU A 14 7.27 -5.76 -9.31
N SER A 15 6.09 -6.20 -8.87
CA SER A 15 4.98 -6.58 -9.74
C SER A 15 4.52 -5.40 -10.60
N LEU A 16 4.41 -4.19 -10.02
CA LEU A 16 4.06 -2.98 -10.77
C LEU A 16 5.12 -2.63 -11.81
N ARG A 17 6.41 -2.68 -11.45
CA ARG A 17 7.53 -2.42 -12.39
C ARG A 17 7.50 -3.40 -13.57
N LYS A 18 7.28 -4.69 -13.29
CA LYS A 18 7.17 -5.74 -14.32
C LYS A 18 5.93 -5.53 -15.20
N ALA A 19 4.79 -5.21 -14.61
CA ALA A 19 3.55 -4.97 -15.34
C ALA A 19 3.68 -3.80 -16.34
N ILE A 20 4.29 -2.69 -15.91
CA ILE A 20 4.58 -1.55 -16.78
C ILE A 20 5.56 -1.93 -17.89
N LYS A 21 6.66 -2.63 -17.55
CA LYS A 21 7.68 -3.07 -18.52
C LYS A 21 7.09 -3.97 -19.60
N LEU A 22 6.20 -4.87 -19.21
CA LEU A 22 5.52 -5.81 -20.11
C LEU A 22 4.31 -5.21 -20.82
N LYS A 23 3.99 -3.92 -20.57
CA LYS A 23 2.79 -3.24 -21.09
C LYS A 23 1.52 -4.08 -20.86
N LEU A 24 1.42 -4.65 -19.66
CA LEU A 24 0.22 -5.35 -19.24
C LEU A 24 -0.97 -4.40 -19.17
N ASP A 25 -2.15 -5.00 -19.02
CA ASP A 25 -3.40 -4.30 -18.89
C ASP A 25 -3.33 -3.10 -17.93
N GLN A 26 -3.93 -1.99 -18.37
CA GLN A 26 -3.85 -0.72 -17.66
C GLN A 26 -4.65 -0.75 -16.36
N ASP A 27 -5.76 -1.51 -16.31
CA ASP A 27 -6.57 -1.67 -15.10
C ASP A 27 -5.83 -2.51 -14.06
N PHE A 28 -5.08 -3.53 -14.52
CA PHE A 28 -4.17 -4.28 -13.66
C PHE A 28 -3.08 -3.40 -13.04
N CYS A 29 -2.41 -2.56 -13.84
CA CYS A 29 -1.41 -1.62 -13.34
C CYS A 29 -2.02 -0.59 -12.36
N THR A 30 -3.23 -0.11 -12.64
CA THR A 30 -3.95 0.84 -11.78
C THR A 30 -4.30 0.20 -10.43
N THR A 31 -4.73 -1.06 -10.44
CA THR A 31 -5.04 -1.82 -9.23
C THR A 31 -3.80 -1.96 -8.32
N LEU A 32 -2.64 -2.27 -8.89
CA LEU A 32 -1.37 -2.35 -8.14
C LEU A 32 -0.99 -0.99 -7.53
N LYS A 33 -1.11 0.11 -8.29
CA LYS A 33 -0.83 1.47 -7.80
C LYS A 33 -1.75 1.86 -6.64
N ASN A 34 -3.04 1.54 -6.74
CA ASN A 34 -4.01 1.88 -5.70
C ASN A 34 -3.70 1.12 -4.39
N GLU A 35 -3.39 -0.18 -4.45
CA GLU A 35 -3.02 -0.94 -3.24
C GLU A 35 -1.74 -0.39 -2.59
N ILE A 36 -0.71 -0.03 -3.36
CA ILE A 36 0.53 0.58 -2.83
C ILE A 36 0.21 1.90 -2.13
N LYS A 37 -0.62 2.75 -2.74
CA LYS A 37 -1.02 4.04 -2.16
C LYS A 37 -1.84 3.84 -0.88
N GLU A 38 -2.81 2.94 -0.89
CA GLU A 38 -3.61 2.63 0.30
C GLU A 38 -2.76 2.08 1.44
N ARG A 39 -1.70 1.30 1.15
CA ARG A 39 -0.75 0.84 2.17
C ARG A 39 0.07 1.98 2.78
N ALA A 40 0.56 2.90 1.96
CA ALA A 40 1.28 4.08 2.44
C ALA A 40 0.38 4.94 3.34
N GLU A 41 -0.87 5.20 2.93
CA GLU A 41 -1.85 5.95 3.72
C GLU A 41 -2.24 5.23 5.02
N ARG A 42 -2.36 3.89 5.00
CA ARG A 42 -2.59 3.08 6.21
C ARG A 42 -1.41 3.15 7.18
N GLY A 43 -0.18 3.14 6.67
CA GLY A 43 1.03 3.31 7.48
C GLY A 43 1.10 4.68 8.14
N GLU A 44 0.72 5.73 7.42
CA GLU A 44 0.72 7.12 7.90
C GLU A 44 -0.40 7.41 8.91
N LYS A 45 -1.59 6.79 8.76
CA LYS A 45 -2.65 6.90 9.78
C LYS A 45 -2.25 6.29 11.13
N PHE A 46 -1.36 5.30 11.16
CA PHE A 46 -0.87 4.72 12.41
C PHE A 46 0.16 5.60 13.13
N THR A 47 0.96 6.39 12.42
CA THR A 47 1.94 7.30 13.01
C THR A 47 1.28 8.53 13.60
N HIS A 48 0.24 9.09 12.96
CA HIS A 48 -0.51 10.22 13.52
C HIS A 48 -1.34 9.88 14.77
N THR A 49 -1.74 8.62 14.96
CA THR A 49 -2.40 8.19 16.21
C THR A 49 -1.45 7.90 17.38
N LYS A 50 -0.13 7.87 17.17
CA LYS A 50 0.82 7.72 18.28
C LYS A 50 1.05 9.03 19.05
N ASP A 51 0.89 10.19 18.41
CA ASP A 51 0.94 11.49 19.10
C ASP A 51 -0.37 11.85 19.84
N ALA A 52 -1.51 11.22 19.50
CA ALA A 52 -2.78 11.48 20.19
C ALA A 52 -2.94 10.72 21.53
N LYS A 53 -1.97 9.88 21.94
CA LYS A 53 -2.08 9.03 23.15
C LYS A 53 -1.11 9.38 24.28
N ASN A 54 -0.57 10.59 24.34
CA ASN A 54 0.20 11.07 25.51
C ASN A 54 -0.54 12.08 26.39
N ILE A 55 -1.87 11.99 26.51
CA ILE A 55 -2.67 12.88 27.39
C ILE A 55 -3.26 12.15 28.61
N TYR A 56 -2.90 10.89 28.85
CA TYR A 56 -3.31 10.17 30.08
C TYR A 56 -2.15 9.39 30.69
N LYS A 57 -1.20 10.10 31.30
CA LYS A 57 -0.43 9.59 32.44
C LYS A 57 -0.63 10.54 33.61
N LYS A 58 -1.47 10.11 34.54
CA LYS A 58 -1.63 10.65 35.89
C LYS A 58 -0.59 9.99 36.80
#